data_AF-V9WED5-F1
#
_entry.id   AF-V9WED5-F1
#
_cell.length_a   1.000
_cell.length_b   1.000
_cell.length_c   1.000
_cell.angle_alpha   90.00
_cell.angle_beta   90.00
_cell.angle_gamma   90.00
#
_symmetry.space_group_name_H-M   'P 1'
#
loop_
_entity.id
_entity.type
_entity.pdbx_description
1 polymer ?
#
loop_
_entity_poly.entity_id
_entity_poly.type
_entity_poly.pdbx_seq_one_letter_code
_entity_poly.pdbx_strand_id
1 'polypeptide(L)'
;MGNSDETKYSLKVDESYIVYGQHLYRGVLSYLILGNDENLPSWYPAELFEVTDSLLPLEWYYQFYGYENSISAVWGYKELVTIESHHDDLLEREDKAIRIFLKRKKEIDEFSE
;
A
#
# COMPACT_ATOMS: atom_id res chain seq x y z
N MET A 1 -22.42 -0.99 4.31
CA MET A 1 -22.77 -0.27 5.55
C MET A 1 -21.46 0.27 6.12
N GLY A 2 -21.18 1.56 6.24
CA GLY A 2 -21.78 2.78 5.75
C GLY A 2 -20.66 3.82 5.75
N ASN A 3 -20.50 4.57 4.67
CA ASN A 3 -19.62 5.74 4.67
C ASN A 3 -20.30 6.81 5.52
N SER A 4 -19.91 6.92 6.78
CA SER A 4 -20.20 8.09 7.59
C SER A 4 -19.33 9.23 7.11
N ASP A 5 -19.91 10.42 6.97
CA ASP A 5 -19.37 11.66 6.41
C ASP A 5 -18.09 12.26 7.07
N GLU A 6 -17.22 11.47 7.72
CA GLU A 6 -15.95 11.95 8.28
C GLU A 6 -14.79 10.94 8.16
N THR A 7 -14.64 10.24 7.03
CA THR A 7 -13.34 9.62 6.75
C THR A 7 -12.36 10.71 6.34
N LYS A 8 -11.60 11.23 7.31
CA LYS A 8 -10.49 12.16 7.03
C LYS A 8 -9.31 11.36 6.52
N TYR A 9 -9.10 11.40 5.21
CA TYR A 9 -7.86 10.92 4.60
C TYR A 9 -6.76 11.96 4.81
N SER A 10 -5.55 11.52 5.16
CA SER A 10 -4.37 12.40 5.18
C SER A 10 -3.81 12.65 3.77
N LEU A 11 -4.70 12.66 2.78
CA LEU A 11 -4.39 12.87 1.37
C LEU A 11 -4.84 14.28 0.98
N LYS A 12 -4.10 14.87 0.05
CA LYS A 12 -4.42 16.14 -0.58
C LYS A 12 -5.00 15.85 -1.95
N VAL A 13 -6.08 16.55 -2.29
CA VAL A 13 -6.70 16.48 -3.62
C VAL A 13 -5.73 17.09 -4.64
N ASP A 14 -5.73 16.55 -5.86
CA ASP A 14 -4.87 16.98 -6.98
C ASP A 14 -3.35 16.80 -6.75
N GLU A 15 -2.97 15.96 -5.79
CA GLU A 15 -1.57 15.56 -5.56
C GLU A 15 -1.30 14.15 -6.12
N SER A 16 -0.05 13.92 -6.55
CA SER A 16 0.40 12.61 -7.03
C SER A 16 1.11 11.85 -5.91
N TYR A 17 0.87 10.54 -5.84
CA TYR A 17 1.41 9.66 -4.82
C TYR A 17 2.06 8.43 -5.45
N ILE A 18 3.25 8.06 -4.97
CA ILE A 18 3.91 6.80 -5.32
C ILE A 18 3.23 5.66 -4.55
N VAL A 19 2.85 4.62 -5.26
CA VAL A 19 2.31 3.38 -4.69
C VAL A 19 3.45 2.44 -4.34
N TYR A 20 3.51 1.95 -3.10
CA TYR A 20 4.56 1.03 -2.63
C TYR A 20 4.08 -0.42 -2.50
N GLY A 21 2.78 -0.64 -2.69
CA GLY A 21 2.15 -1.95 -2.68
C GLY A 21 0.65 -1.81 -2.96
N GLN A 22 0.01 -2.92 -3.30
CA GLN A 22 -1.43 -2.99 -3.51
C GLN A 22 -1.96 -4.31 -2.98
N HIS A 23 -3.19 -4.31 -2.49
CA HIS A 23 -3.84 -5.53 -2.03
C HIS A 23 -5.31 -5.59 -2.46
N LEU A 24 -5.86 -6.79 -2.52
CA LEU A 24 -7.29 -7.03 -2.60
C LEU A 24 -7.78 -7.45 -1.21
N TYR A 25 -8.41 -6.55 -0.49
CA TYR A 25 -9.02 -6.83 0.81
C TYR A 25 -10.55 -6.85 0.66
N ARG A 26 -11.17 -8.02 0.86
CA ARG A 26 -12.63 -8.22 0.74
C ARG A 26 -13.23 -7.65 -0.55
N GLY A 27 -12.52 -7.82 -1.66
CA GLY A 27 -12.92 -7.34 -2.99
C GLY A 27 -12.62 -5.87 -3.27
N VAL A 28 -12.04 -5.13 -2.32
CA VAL A 28 -11.60 -3.75 -2.51
C VAL A 28 -10.12 -3.74 -2.86
N LEU A 29 -9.77 -3.12 -3.99
CA LEU A 29 -8.40 -2.80 -4.33
C LEU A 29 -7.97 -1.56 -3.55
N SER A 30 -6.83 -1.65 -2.85
CA SER A 30 -6.25 -0.51 -2.14
C SER A 30 -4.76 -0.38 -2.45
N TYR A 31 -4.25 0.85 -2.33
CA TYR A 31 -2.85 1.23 -2.51
C TYR A 31 -2.20 1.55 -1.17
N LEU A 32 -1.00 1.01 -0.96
CA LEU A 32 -0.13 1.38 0.15
C LEU A 32 0.66 2.63 -0.25
N ILE A 33 0.38 3.74 0.42
CA ILE A 33 0.96 5.05 0.14
C ILE A 33 1.57 5.61 1.43
N LEU A 34 2.61 6.42 1.30
CA LEU A 34 3.06 7.32 2.36
C LEU A 34 2.67 8.74 1.96
N GLY A 35 1.65 9.31 2.60
CA GLY A 35 1.20 10.67 2.31
C GLY A 35 2.27 11.73 2.64
N ASN A 36 2.23 12.88 1.98
CA ASN A 36 3.23 13.95 2.16
C ASN A 36 3.30 14.51 3.59
N ASP A 37 2.17 14.50 4.31
CA ASP A 37 2.11 14.94 5.71
C ASP A 37 2.05 13.74 6.69
N GLU A 38 2.14 12.51 6.18
CA GLU A 38 2.13 11.29 6.99
C GLU A 38 3.55 10.82 7.30
N ASN A 39 3.77 10.43 8.56
CA ASN A 39 5.02 9.76 8.93
C ASN A 39 4.94 8.23 8.76
N LEU A 40 3.77 7.69 8.40
CA LEU A 40 3.51 6.25 8.41
C LEU A 40 2.73 5.81 7.17
N PRO A 41 3.05 4.64 6.60
CA PRO A 41 2.36 4.13 5.43
C PRO A 41 0.95 3.69 5.77
N SER A 42 0.01 3.97 4.86
CA SER A 42 -1.41 3.68 5.03
C SER A 42 -2.03 3.10 3.75
N TRP A 43 -3.06 2.28 3.92
CA TRP A 43 -3.82 1.69 2.82
C TRP A 43 -5.01 2.57 2.46
N TYR A 44 -5.13 2.94 1.18
CA TYR A 44 -6.20 3.78 0.67
C TYR A 44 -6.93 3.09 -0.49
N PRO A 45 -8.28 3.09 -0.52
CA PRO A 45 -9.04 2.52 -1.63
C PRO A 45 -8.64 3.12 -2.98
N ALA A 46 -8.51 2.26 -4.00
CA ALA A 46 -8.10 2.68 -5.35
C ALA A 46 -9.10 3.67 -5.99
N GLU A 47 -10.37 3.66 -5.56
CA GLU A 47 -11.42 4.58 -6.02
C GLU A 47 -11.15 6.06 -5.70
N LEU A 48 -10.18 6.36 -4.82
CA LEU A 48 -9.77 7.73 -4.50
C LEU A 48 -8.77 8.31 -5.52
N PHE A 49 -8.28 7.51 -6.47
CA PHE A 49 -7.16 7.86 -7.33
C PHE A 49 -7.43 7.63 -8.80
N GLU A 50 -6.74 8.39 -9.64
CA GLU A 50 -6.55 8.12 -11.06
C GLU A 50 -5.11 7.64 -11.28
N VAL A 51 -4.94 6.53 -12.02
CA VAL A 51 -3.61 5.99 -12.33
C VAL A 51 -2.99 6.80 -13.48
N THR A 52 -1.94 7.55 -13.18
CA THR A 52 -1.22 8.40 -14.16
C THR A 52 -0.01 7.70 -14.79
N ASP A 53 0.59 6.74 -14.08
CA ASP A 53 1.63 5.84 -14.58
C ASP A 53 1.24 4.39 -14.27
N SER A 54 1.21 3.55 -15.31
CA SER A 54 0.84 2.13 -15.20
C SER A 54 2.04 1.19 -15.07
N LEU A 55 3.26 1.74 -15.06
CA LEU A 55 4.48 0.95 -14.89
C LEU A 55 4.59 0.44 -13.45
N LEU A 56 4.74 -0.87 -13.30
CA LEU A 56 5.03 -1.48 -12.00
C LEU A 56 6.55 -1.60 -11.79
N PRO A 57 7.06 -1.38 -10.56
CA PRO A 57 8.47 -1.62 -10.28
C PRO A 57 8.85 -3.08 -10.55
N LEU A 58 9.99 -3.29 -11.23
CA LEU A 58 10.44 -4.62 -11.69
C LEU A 58 10.60 -5.63 -10.55
N GLU A 59 10.97 -5.14 -9.36
CA GLU A 59 11.20 -5.97 -8.17
C GLU A 59 9.92 -6.24 -7.36
N TRP A 60 8.74 -5.97 -7.90
CA TRP A 60 7.49 -6.35 -7.25
C TRP A 60 7.23 -7.85 -7.32
N TYR A 61 6.78 -8.37 -6.19
CA TYR A 61 6.33 -9.75 -6.00
C TYR A 61 4.81 -9.78 -6.00
N TYR A 62 4.25 -10.96 -6.19
CA TYR A 62 2.81 -11.20 -6.17
C TYR A 62 2.50 -12.49 -5.42
N GLN A 63 1.45 -12.47 -4.62
CA GLN A 63 0.87 -13.67 -4.02
C GLN A 63 -0.66 -13.60 -4.06
N PHE A 64 -1.27 -14.70 -4.51
CA PHE A 64 -2.71 -14.95 -4.36
C PHE A 64 -2.92 -15.85 -3.15
N TYR A 65 -3.79 -15.42 -2.24
CA TYR A 65 -4.14 -16.18 -1.04
C TYR A 65 -5.50 -16.90 -1.19
N GLY A 66 -6.29 -16.60 -2.23
CA GLY A 66 -7.61 -17.20 -2.43
C GLY A 66 -8.75 -16.26 -2.03
N TYR A 67 -9.92 -16.44 -2.65
CA TYR A 67 -11.07 -15.53 -2.45
C TYR A 67 -11.74 -15.64 -1.08
N GLU A 68 -11.52 -16.73 -0.36
CA GLU A 68 -12.06 -16.94 1.00
C GLU A 68 -11.25 -16.19 2.07
N ASN A 69 -10.05 -15.73 1.74
CA ASN A 69 -9.21 -14.97 2.66
C ASN A 69 -9.61 -13.49 2.67
N SER A 70 -9.52 -12.85 3.85
CA SER A 70 -9.83 -11.43 3.99
C SER A 70 -8.96 -10.57 3.06
N ILE A 71 -7.68 -10.92 2.94
CA ILE A 71 -6.80 -10.45 1.86
C ILE A 71 -6.72 -11.55 0.82
N SER A 72 -7.24 -11.30 -0.38
CA SER A 72 -7.24 -12.28 -1.46
C SER A 72 -5.95 -12.25 -2.27
N ALA A 73 -5.29 -11.10 -2.39
CA ALA A 73 -4.06 -10.94 -3.15
C ALA A 73 -3.23 -9.74 -2.69
N VAL A 74 -1.91 -9.81 -2.85
CA VAL A 74 -0.98 -8.71 -2.56
C VAL A 74 0.06 -8.61 -3.67
N TRP A 75 0.40 -7.37 -4.03
CA TRP A 75 1.56 -7.02 -4.86
C TRP A 75 2.40 -5.96 -4.14
N GLY A 76 3.71 -6.00 -4.32
CA GLY A 76 4.61 -4.99 -3.77
C GLY A 76 6.02 -5.53 -3.58
N TYR A 77 6.81 -4.86 -2.75
CA TYR A 77 8.16 -5.33 -2.43
C TYR A 77 8.17 -6.69 -1.73
N LYS A 78 9.31 -7.39 -1.82
CA LYS A 78 9.48 -8.77 -1.36
C LYS A 78 8.90 -9.06 0.02
N GLU A 79 9.25 -8.26 1.03
CA GLU A 79 8.81 -8.49 2.41
C GLU A 79 7.30 -8.37 2.59
N LEU A 80 6.65 -7.45 1.85
CA LEU A 80 5.19 -7.28 1.89
C LEU A 80 4.44 -8.54 1.46
N VAL A 81 5.03 -9.32 0.55
CA VAL A 81 4.40 -10.49 -0.07
C VAL A 81 4.83 -11.79 0.61
N THR A 82 6.09 -11.88 1.02
CA THR A 82 6.71 -13.15 1.46
C THR A 82 6.81 -13.32 2.98
N ILE A 83 6.63 -12.26 3.76
CA ILE A 83 6.57 -12.33 5.22
C ILE A 83 5.11 -12.22 5.64
N GLU A 84 4.56 -13.32 6.15
CA GLU A 84 3.13 -13.44 6.50
C GLU A 84 2.63 -12.32 7.43
N SER A 85 3.41 -11.98 8.46
CA SER A 85 3.03 -10.94 9.43
C SER A 85 3.23 -9.52 8.92
N HIS A 86 4.03 -9.29 7.88
CA HIS A 86 4.54 -7.94 7.56
C HIS A 86 3.42 -6.98 7.16
N HIS A 87 2.37 -7.48 6.50
CA HIS A 87 1.18 -6.68 6.21
C HIS A 87 0.51 -6.16 7.48
N ASP A 88 0.29 -7.05 8.46
CA ASP A 88 -0.38 -6.72 9.71
C ASP A 88 0.54 -5.90 10.63
N ASP A 89 1.83 -6.23 10.69
CA ASP A 89 2.84 -5.47 11.42
C ASP A 89 2.92 -4.00 10.94
N LEU A 90 2.71 -3.74 9.64
CA LEU A 90 2.61 -2.36 9.12
C LEU A 90 1.34 -1.66 9.59
N LEU A 91 0.21 -2.36 9.62
CA LEU A 91 -1.06 -1.82 10.10
C LEU A 91 -0.99 -1.50 11.60
N GLU A 92 -0.33 -2.37 12.36
CA GLU A 92 -0.06 -2.24 13.80
C GLU A 92 1.07 -1.25 14.11
N ARG A 93 1.76 -0.75 13.08
CA ARG A 93 2.85 0.24 13.16
C ARG A 93 4.06 -0.26 13.94
N GLU A 94 4.38 -1.53 13.79
CA GLU A 94 5.55 -2.15 14.39
C GLU A 94 6.84 -1.53 13.83
N ASP A 95 7.73 -1.10 14.74
CA ASP A 95 8.96 -0.37 14.40
C ASP A 95 9.80 -1.07 13.33
N LYS A 96 9.86 -2.40 13.39
CA LYS A 96 10.63 -3.22 12.43
C LYS A 96 10.00 -3.18 11.04
N ALA A 97 8.67 -3.30 10.95
CA ALA A 97 7.95 -3.27 9.69
C ALA A 97 8.06 -1.89 9.03
N ILE A 98 7.93 -0.81 9.82
CA ILE A 98 8.14 0.56 9.35
C ILE A 98 9.55 0.78 8.82
N ARG A 99 10.59 0.28 9.51
CA ARG A 99 11.99 0.39 9.03
C ARG A 99 12.21 -0.33 7.71
N ILE A 100 11.64 -1.53 7.55
CA ILE A 100 11.70 -2.28 6.29
C ILE A 100 10.99 -1.50 5.19
N PHE A 101 9.78 -1.00 5.45
CA PHE A 101 9.03 -0.20 4.50
C PHE A 101 9.82 1.03 4.04
N LEU A 102 10.37 1.82 4.97
CA LEU A 102 11.13 3.03 4.62
C LEU A 102 12.37 2.73 3.78
N LYS A 103 13.02 1.58 4.02
CA LYS A 103 14.11 1.11 3.17
C LYS A 103 13.63 0.83 1.74
N ARG A 104 12.54 0.07 1.59
CA ARG A 104 11.97 -0.28 0.28
C ARG A 104 11.40 0.91 -0.47
N LYS A 105 10.78 1.85 0.26
CA LYS A 105 10.35 3.14 -0.26
C LYS A 105 11.51 3.86 -0.96
N LYS A 106 12.65 4.02 -0.26
CA LYS A 106 13.81 4.69 -0.82
C LYS A 106 14.28 4.04 -2.13
N GLU A 107 14.34 2.71 -2.16
CA GLU A 107 14.72 1.96 -3.36
C GLU A 107 13.73 2.22 -4.51
N ILE A 108 12.42 2.18 -4.24
CA ILE A 108 11.36 2.44 -5.24
C ILE A 108 11.37 3.89 -5.74
N ASP A 109 11.60 4.86 -4.86
CA ASP A 109 11.71 6.28 -5.23
C ASP A 109 12.87 6.50 -6.21
N GLU A 110 14.05 5.91 -5.94
CA GLU A 110 15.24 6.01 -6.80
C GLU A 110 15.02 5.42 -8.21
N PHE A 111 14.06 4.51 -8.40
CA PHE A 111 13.66 3.98 -9.71
C PHE A 111 12.62 4.84 -10.43
N SER A 112 11.92 5.71 -9.70
CA SER A 112 10.82 6.52 -10.22
C SER A 112 11.25 7.95 -10.61
N GLU A 113 12.49 8.34 -10.30
CA GLU A 113 13.18 9.57 -10.76
C GLU A 113 13.92 9.36 -12.09
#